data_AF-A0A941ZH26-F1
#
_entry.id   AF-A0A941ZH26-F1
#
_cell.length_a   1.000
_cell.length_b   1.000
_cell.length_c   1.000
_cell.angle_alpha   90.00
_cell.angle_beta   90.00
_cell.angle_gamma   90.00
#
_symmetry.space_group_name_H-M   'P 1'
#
loop_
_entity.id
_entity.type
_entity.pdbx_description
1 polymer ?
#
loop_
_entity_poly.entity_id
_entity_poly.type
_entity_poly.pdbx_seq_one_letter_code
_entity_poly.pdbx_strand_id
1 'polypeptide(L)'
;MRRPRLLASALLALAALPAMAQDVQRCQGADGKVSYANSACPPGTTTVRTLPPAEAPPEAEQKAARQRAQQDLRSAVALDRARKAEEDRATREQSRQLAAAMKQETHCRSLQTSIRHAQEDLAGARPRKRTEMQRRLARAEDAYRGDCGPVKN
;
A
#
# COMPACT_ATOMS: atom_id res chain seq x y z
N MET A 1 -12.22 -68.93 -64.14
CA MET A 1 -12.52 -68.57 -62.73
C MET A 1 -11.91 -67.21 -62.43
N ARG A 2 -12.71 -66.24 -61.96
CA ARG A 2 -12.30 -65.08 -61.13
C ARG A 2 -13.50 -64.14 -61.01
N ARG A 3 -14.31 -64.35 -59.97
CA ARG A 3 -15.27 -63.38 -59.42
C ARG A 3 -14.62 -62.70 -58.20
N PRO A 4 -13.83 -61.61 -58.34
CA PRO A 4 -13.42 -60.85 -57.15
C PRO A 4 -14.03 -59.43 -57.10
N ARG A 5 -14.69 -58.97 -58.17
CA ARG A 5 -15.10 -57.55 -58.28
C ARG A 5 -16.43 -57.20 -57.59
N LEU A 6 -17.24 -58.19 -57.23
CA LEU A 6 -18.55 -57.95 -56.60
C LEU A 6 -18.52 -57.92 -55.06
N LEU A 7 -17.42 -58.35 -54.42
CA LEU A 7 -17.27 -58.33 -52.96
C LEU A 7 -16.68 -57.02 -52.43
N ALA A 8 -15.93 -56.28 -53.26
CA ALA A 8 -15.31 -55.02 -52.85
C ALA A 8 -16.30 -53.84 -52.75
N SER A 9 -17.41 -53.89 -53.48
CA SER A 9 -18.45 -52.84 -53.46
C SER A 9 -19.43 -52.96 -52.29
N ALA A 10 -19.58 -54.15 -51.70
CA ALA A 10 -20.45 -54.35 -50.53
C ALA A 10 -19.80 -53.88 -49.21
N LEU A 11 -18.46 -53.93 -49.11
CA LEU A 11 -17.73 -53.50 -47.92
C LEU A 11 -17.61 -51.97 -47.79
N LEU A 12 -17.72 -51.22 -48.90
CA LEU A 12 -17.67 -49.76 -48.87
C LEU A 12 -18.99 -49.10 -48.42
N ALA A 13 -20.11 -49.83 -48.48
CA ALA A 13 -21.43 -49.29 -48.11
C ALA A 13 -21.68 -49.29 -46.58
N LEU A 14 -20.93 -50.07 -45.80
CA LEU A 14 -21.06 -50.10 -44.33
C LEU A 14 -20.26 -48.99 -43.62
N ALA A 15 -19.44 -48.23 -44.33
CA ALA A 15 -18.62 -47.16 -43.74
C ALA A 15 -19.33 -45.79 -43.70
N ALA A 16 -20.60 -45.71 -44.10
CA ALA A 16 -21.40 -44.49 -44.09
C ALA A 16 -22.29 -44.37 -42.84
N LEU A 17 -21.77 -44.73 -41.66
CA LEU A 17 -22.42 -44.28 -40.42
C LEU A 17 -22.14 -42.77 -40.28
N PRO A 18 -23.17 -41.94 -40.02
CA PRO A 18 -22.94 -40.54 -39.72
C PRO A 18 -22.10 -40.48 -38.45
N ALA A 19 -20.92 -39.86 -38.54
CA ALA A 19 -20.20 -39.40 -37.37
C ALA A 19 -21.07 -38.33 -36.70
N MET A 20 -21.95 -38.75 -35.78
CA MET A 20 -22.74 -37.85 -34.97
C MET A 20 -21.76 -36.97 -34.18
N ALA A 21 -21.73 -35.68 -34.49
CA ALA A 21 -21.05 -34.68 -33.68
C ALA A 21 -21.55 -34.86 -32.23
N GLN A 22 -20.65 -35.22 -31.32
CA GLN A 22 -20.96 -35.35 -29.90
C GLN A 22 -21.07 -33.94 -29.30
N ASP A 23 -22.22 -33.29 -29.49
CA ASP A 23 -22.53 -32.00 -28.86
C ASP A 23 -22.78 -32.22 -27.35
N VAL A 24 -21.78 -31.88 -26.53
CA VAL A 24 -21.91 -31.84 -25.07
C VAL A 24 -22.79 -30.65 -24.70
N GLN A 25 -24.04 -30.90 -24.29
CA GLN A 25 -24.98 -29.86 -23.91
C GLN A 25 -24.95 -29.60 -22.40
N ARG A 26 -24.97 -28.32 -22.01
CA ARG A 26 -25.25 -27.93 -20.61
C ARG A 26 -26.73 -28.07 -20.35
N CYS A 27 -27.08 -28.80 -19.31
CA CYS A 27 -28.42 -28.94 -18.78
C CYS A 27 -28.47 -28.31 -17.39
N GLN A 28 -29.56 -27.61 -17.04
CA GLN A 28 -29.79 -27.05 -15.72
C GLN A 28 -31.06 -27.65 -15.11
N GLY A 29 -30.92 -28.20 -13.90
CA GLY A 29 -32.03 -28.71 -13.10
C GLY A 29 -32.80 -27.61 -12.38
N ALA A 30 -33.99 -27.94 -11.87
CA ALA A 30 -34.83 -27.03 -11.09
C ALA A 30 -34.18 -26.56 -9.78
N ASP A 31 -33.19 -27.30 -9.28
CA ASP A 31 -32.34 -26.96 -8.14
C ASP A 31 -31.14 -26.06 -8.51
N GLY A 32 -31.05 -25.63 -9.77
CA GLY A 32 -29.98 -24.77 -10.28
C GLY A 32 -28.68 -25.51 -10.61
N LYS A 33 -28.60 -26.82 -10.38
CA LYS A 33 -27.40 -27.62 -10.69
C LYS A 33 -27.22 -27.74 -12.19
N VAL A 34 -25.98 -27.53 -12.65
CA VAL A 34 -25.60 -27.68 -14.05
C VAL A 34 -24.96 -29.04 -14.26
N SER A 35 -25.56 -29.86 -15.12
CA SER A 35 -25.02 -31.13 -15.60
C SER A 35 -24.66 -31.03 -17.08
N TYR A 36 -23.68 -31.80 -17.52
CA TYR A 36 -23.27 -31.86 -18.93
C TYR A 36 -23.68 -33.22 -19.47
N ALA A 37 -24.45 -33.24 -20.56
CA ALA A 37 -24.92 -34.47 -21.18
C ALA A 37 -24.46 -34.52 -22.63
N ASN A 38 -24.01 -35.69 -23.07
CA ASN A 38 -23.63 -35.94 -24.47
C ASN A 38 -24.85 -36.34 -25.33
N SER A 39 -26.04 -36.26 -24.76
CA SER A 39 -27.33 -36.63 -25.32
C SER A 39 -28.40 -35.66 -24.81
N ALA A 40 -29.67 -35.84 -25.19
CA ALA A 40 -30.78 -35.01 -24.71
C ALA A 40 -30.77 -34.88 -23.17
N CYS A 41 -31.10 -33.68 -22.68
CA CYS A 41 -31.09 -33.41 -21.25
C CYS A 41 -31.98 -34.40 -20.47
N PRO A 42 -31.49 -34.95 -19.34
CA PRO A 42 -32.25 -35.90 -18.55
C PRO A 42 -33.57 -35.29 -18.03
N PRO A 43 -34.59 -36.11 -17.76
CA PRO A 43 -35.92 -35.64 -17.35
C PRO A 43 -35.83 -34.75 -16.10
N GLY A 44 -36.50 -33.60 -16.13
CA GLY A 44 -36.45 -32.60 -15.06
C GLY A 44 -35.30 -31.59 -15.18
N THR A 45 -34.50 -31.64 -16.26
CA THR A 45 -33.48 -30.64 -16.58
C THR A 45 -33.75 -29.99 -17.94
N THR A 46 -33.34 -28.73 -18.10
CA THR A 46 -33.54 -27.96 -19.34
C THR A 46 -32.21 -27.59 -19.96
N THR A 47 -32.12 -27.60 -21.29
CA THR A 47 -30.90 -27.21 -21.99
C THR A 47 -30.63 -25.73 -21.76
N VAL A 48 -29.46 -25.40 -21.23
CA VAL A 48 -29.00 -24.02 -21.08
C VAL A 48 -28.52 -23.54 -22.43
N ARG A 49 -29.13 -22.46 -22.92
CA ARG A 49 -28.71 -21.82 -24.17
C ARG A 49 -27.27 -21.31 -24.02
N THR A 50 -26.34 -21.90 -24.78
CA THR A 50 -24.98 -21.38 -24.90
C THR A 50 -25.06 -20.03 -25.62
N LEU A 51 -24.81 -18.94 -24.89
CA LEU A 51 -24.65 -17.64 -25.51
C LEU A 51 -23.29 -17.61 -26.24
N PRO A 52 -23.21 -17.05 -27.46
CA PRO A 52 -21.92 -16.84 -28.10
C PRO A 52 -21.06 -15.94 -27.19
N PRO A 53 -19.74 -16.16 -27.16
CA PRO A 53 -18.82 -15.25 -26.49
C PRO A 53 -19.07 -13.82 -26.97
N ALA A 54 -19.05 -12.86 -26.07
CA ALA A 54 -19.14 -11.45 -26.44
C ALA A 54 -18.02 -11.14 -27.44
N GLU A 55 -18.36 -10.39 -28.50
CA GLU A 55 -17.37 -9.95 -29.47
C GLU A 55 -16.30 -9.10 -28.77
N ALA A 56 -15.06 -9.27 -29.20
CA ALA A 56 -13.97 -8.46 -28.67
C ALA A 56 -14.25 -6.99 -29.00
N PRO A 57 -14.03 -6.07 -28.03
CA PRO A 57 -14.28 -4.65 -28.26
C PRO A 57 -13.41 -4.12 -29.40
N PRO A 58 -13.87 -3.10 -30.15
CA PRO A 58 -13.12 -2.50 -31.25
C PRO A 58 -11.70 -2.08 -30.81
N GLU A 59 -10.73 -2.18 -31.71
CA GLU A 59 -9.31 -1.85 -31.41
C GLU A 59 -9.15 -0.42 -30.86
N ALA A 60 -9.94 0.52 -31.36
CA ALA A 60 -9.98 1.90 -30.87
C ALA A 60 -10.37 1.99 -29.38
N GLU A 61 -11.36 1.20 -28.94
CA GLU A 61 -11.78 1.15 -27.54
C GLU A 61 -10.72 0.50 -26.67
N GLN A 62 -10.07 -0.57 -27.16
CA GLN A 62 -8.96 -1.20 -26.45
C GLN A 62 -7.79 -0.23 -26.26
N LYS A 63 -7.45 0.55 -27.29
CA LYS A 63 -6.40 1.57 -27.21
C LYS A 63 -6.76 2.68 -26.22
N ALA A 64 -8.00 3.18 -26.26
CA ALA A 64 -8.49 4.19 -25.33
C ALA A 64 -8.51 3.67 -23.88
N ALA A 65 -8.85 2.40 -23.65
CA ALA A 65 -8.78 1.77 -22.34
C ALA A 65 -7.33 1.68 -21.83
N ARG A 66 -6.39 1.26 -22.67
CA ARG A 66 -4.96 1.22 -22.32
C ARG A 66 -4.40 2.60 -22.00
N GLN A 67 -4.78 3.64 -22.76
CA GLN A 67 -4.36 5.01 -22.49
C GLN A 67 -4.88 5.53 -21.14
N ARG A 68 -6.15 5.29 -20.83
CA ARG A 68 -6.73 5.63 -19.51
C ARG A 68 -5.99 4.89 -18.39
N ALA A 69 -5.79 3.58 -18.51
CA ALA A 69 -5.05 2.81 -17.53
C ALA A 69 -3.61 3.35 -17.31
N GLN A 70 -2.92 3.78 -18.37
CA GLN A 70 -1.60 4.40 -18.23
C GLN A 70 -1.64 5.77 -17.54
N GLN A 71 -2.67 6.58 -17.79
CA GLN A 71 -2.87 7.86 -17.11
C GLN A 71 -3.17 7.64 -15.62
N ASP A 72 -4.04 6.67 -15.31
CA ASP A 72 -4.39 6.32 -13.94
C ASP A 72 -3.15 5.87 -13.16
N LEU A 73 -2.33 4.99 -13.74
CA LEU A 73 -1.07 4.55 -13.15
C LEU A 73 -0.11 5.72 -12.89
N ARG A 74 0.03 6.65 -13.84
CA ARG A 74 0.87 7.84 -13.66
C ARG A 74 0.36 8.73 -12.53
N SER A 75 -0.95 8.91 -12.45
CA SER A 75 -1.60 9.73 -11.42
C SER A 75 -1.42 9.10 -10.04
N ALA A 76 -1.59 7.78 -9.92
CA ALA A 76 -1.38 7.05 -8.68
C ALA A 76 0.07 7.17 -8.19
N VAL A 77 1.05 6.97 -9.08
CA VAL A 77 2.47 7.14 -8.74
C VAL A 77 2.79 8.58 -8.31
N ALA A 78 2.19 9.58 -8.96
CA ALA A 78 2.39 10.97 -8.58
C ALA A 78 1.81 11.27 -7.18
N LEU A 79 0.62 10.76 -6.87
CA LEU A 79 -0.02 10.89 -5.55
C LEU A 79 0.82 10.21 -4.46
N ASP A 80 1.30 9.00 -4.70
CA ASP A 80 2.14 8.28 -3.73
C ASP A 80 3.46 9.01 -3.46
N ARG A 81 4.08 9.59 -4.49
CA ARG A 81 5.28 10.42 -4.32
C ARG A 81 4.98 11.68 -3.52
N ALA A 82 3.85 12.34 -3.78
CA ALA A 82 3.44 13.52 -3.05
C ALA A 82 3.23 13.21 -1.56
N ARG A 83 2.51 12.13 -1.24
CA ARG A 83 2.29 11.68 0.15
C ARG A 83 3.60 11.39 0.87
N LYS A 84 4.51 10.62 0.27
CA LYS A 84 5.83 10.34 0.87
C LYS A 84 6.64 11.61 1.08
N ALA A 85 6.61 12.54 0.14
CA ALA A 85 7.30 13.81 0.28
C ALA A 85 6.74 14.67 1.43
N GLU A 86 5.42 14.65 1.65
CA GLU A 86 4.78 15.32 2.79
C GLU A 86 5.13 14.65 4.13
N GLU A 87 5.07 13.32 4.20
CA GLU A 87 5.49 12.55 5.37
C GLU A 87 6.96 12.80 5.74
N ASP A 88 7.84 12.81 4.74
CA ASP A 88 9.26 13.12 4.93
C ASP A 88 9.46 14.56 5.43
N ARG A 89 8.70 15.52 4.90
CA ARG A 89 8.76 16.92 5.37
C ARG A 89 8.28 17.05 6.80
N ALA A 90 7.15 16.44 7.14
CA ALA A 90 6.60 16.44 8.50
C ALA A 90 7.58 15.80 9.49
N THR A 91 8.18 14.66 9.13
CA THR A 91 9.17 13.97 9.97
C THR A 91 10.44 14.81 10.17
N ARG A 92 10.92 15.48 9.11
CA ARG A 92 12.07 16.39 9.20
C ARG A 92 11.77 17.62 10.06
N GLU A 93 10.56 18.15 9.99
CA GLU A 93 10.16 19.28 10.82
C GLU A 93 10.03 18.88 12.28
N GLN A 94 9.36 17.76 12.57
CA GLN A 94 9.26 17.21 13.93
C GLN A 94 10.64 16.94 14.53
N SER A 95 11.55 16.30 13.79
CA SER A 95 12.91 16.05 14.27
C SER A 95 13.71 17.34 14.50
N ARG A 96 13.53 18.37 13.69
CA ARG A 96 14.14 19.70 13.92
C ARG A 96 13.59 20.37 15.17
N GLN A 97 12.28 20.32 15.39
CA GLN A 97 11.64 20.89 16.59
C GLN A 97 12.11 20.16 17.85
N LEU A 98 12.14 18.82 17.83
CA LEU A 98 12.67 18.02 18.93
C LEU A 98 14.14 18.32 19.21
N ALA A 99 14.98 18.39 18.16
CA ALA A 99 16.40 18.73 18.33
C ALA A 99 16.60 20.14 18.88
N ALA A 100 15.78 21.12 18.47
CA ALA A 100 15.83 22.46 19.02
C ALA A 100 15.42 22.50 20.50
N ALA A 101 14.34 21.79 20.87
CA ALA A 101 13.90 21.66 22.26
C ALA A 101 14.96 21.00 23.14
N MET A 102 15.59 19.91 22.67
CA MET A 102 16.69 19.25 23.38
C MET A 102 17.91 20.16 23.58
N LYS A 103 18.24 20.99 22.58
CA LYS A 103 19.32 21.98 22.71
C LYS A 103 18.98 23.04 23.74
N GLN A 104 17.75 23.53 23.74
CA GLN A 104 17.28 24.50 24.73
C GLN A 104 17.29 23.89 26.14
N GLU A 105 16.82 22.67 26.30
CA GLU A 105 16.81 21.97 27.59
C GLU A 105 18.24 21.76 28.12
N THR A 106 19.16 21.28 27.29
CA THR A 106 20.56 21.07 27.68
C THR A 106 21.26 22.39 28.01
N HIS A 107 21.01 23.45 27.24
CA HIS A 107 21.48 24.81 27.56
C HIS A 107 20.99 25.26 28.93
N CYS A 108 19.68 25.20 29.17
CA CYS A 108 19.09 25.61 30.45
C CYS A 108 19.58 24.77 31.63
N ARG A 109 19.76 23.47 31.44
CA ARG A 109 20.35 22.58 32.45
C ARG A 109 21.80 22.95 32.78
N SER A 110 22.57 23.39 31.79
CA SER A 110 23.95 23.86 32.00
C SER A 110 24.00 25.16 32.81
N LEU A 111 23.09 26.10 32.53
CA LEU A 111 22.96 27.34 33.28
C LEU A 111 22.49 27.09 34.72
N GLN A 112 21.54 26.18 34.93
CA GLN A 112 21.12 25.78 36.27
C GLN A 112 22.26 25.15 37.08
N THR A 113 23.09 24.33 36.43
CA THR A 113 24.30 23.78 37.05
C THR A 113 25.29 24.89 37.43
N SER A 114 25.42 25.92 36.60
CA SER A 114 26.27 27.09 36.87
C SER A 114 25.77 27.90 38.07
N ILE A 115 24.45 28.07 38.22
CA ILE A 115 23.85 28.69 39.41
C ILE A 115 24.20 27.88 40.66
N ARG A 116 24.00 26.55 40.64
CA ARG A 116 24.32 25.69 41.78
C ARG A 116 25.79 25.82 42.20
N HIS A 117 26.72 25.79 41.25
CA HIS A 117 28.14 25.99 41.57
C HIS A 117 28.43 27.38 42.12
N ALA A 118 27.80 28.43 41.60
CA ALA A 118 27.94 29.78 42.15
C ALA A 118 27.38 29.91 43.57
N GLN A 119 26.32 29.17 43.91
CA GLN A 119 25.78 29.07 45.27
C GLN A 119 26.75 28.34 46.21
N GLU A 120 27.31 27.22 45.78
CA GLU A 120 28.34 26.48 46.53
C GLU A 120 29.58 27.34 46.78
N ASP A 121 30.06 28.05 45.77
CA ASP A 121 31.18 29.00 45.87
C ASP A 121 30.87 30.12 46.87
N LEU A 122 29.65 30.67 46.85
CA LEU A 122 29.23 31.71 47.79
C LEU A 122 29.13 31.17 49.23
N ALA A 123 28.65 29.94 49.41
CA ALA A 123 28.55 29.29 50.72
C ALA A 123 29.94 29.03 51.33
N GLY A 124 30.92 28.63 50.50
CA GLY A 124 32.31 28.43 50.92
C GLY A 124 33.18 29.69 50.97
N ALA A 125 32.67 30.85 50.54
CA ALA A 125 33.46 32.06 50.38
C ALA A 125 33.91 32.67 51.73
N ARG A 126 35.20 33.01 51.81
CA ARG A 126 35.72 33.84 52.91
C ARG A 126 35.06 35.22 52.90
N PRO A 127 34.92 35.91 54.06
CA PRO A 127 34.23 37.20 54.16
C PRO A 127 34.71 38.25 53.15
N ARG A 128 36.03 38.34 52.90
CA ARG A 128 36.64 39.27 51.94
C ARG A 128 36.25 39.03 50.48
N LYS A 129 35.80 37.82 50.12
CA LYS A 129 35.43 37.41 48.75
C LYS A 129 33.91 37.23 48.56
N ARG A 130 33.12 37.38 49.62
CA ARG A 130 31.68 37.12 49.61
C ARG A 130 30.92 38.02 48.62
N THR A 131 31.25 39.31 48.56
CA THR A 131 30.62 40.27 47.61
C THR A 131 30.98 39.99 46.15
N GLU A 132 32.15 39.40 45.89
CA GLU A 132 32.55 38.97 44.55
C GLU A 132 31.76 37.72 44.13
N MET A 133 31.65 36.72 45.01
CA MET A 133 30.88 35.50 44.75
C MET A 133 29.38 35.77 44.64
N GLN A 134 28.84 36.71 45.41
CA GLN A 134 27.44 37.13 45.29
C GLN A 134 27.15 37.76 43.93
N ARG A 135 28.07 38.57 43.40
CA ARG A 135 27.97 39.11 42.03
C ARG A 135 28.08 38.02 40.96
N ARG A 136 28.85 36.95 41.20
CA ARG A 136 28.91 35.79 40.30
C ARG A 136 27.58 35.02 40.27
N LEU A 137 26.99 34.79 41.44
CA LEU A 137 25.67 34.17 41.55
C LEU A 137 24.61 34.98 40.82
N ALA A 138 24.54 36.29 41.08
CA ALA A 138 23.58 37.18 40.40
C ALA A 138 23.71 37.12 38.87
N ARG A 139 24.95 37.14 38.33
CA ARG A 139 25.17 37.00 36.88
C ARG A 139 24.72 35.65 36.32
N ALA A 140 24.90 34.56 37.06
CA ALA A 140 24.43 33.24 36.64
C ALA A 140 22.89 33.15 36.64
N GLU A 141 22.25 33.76 37.65
CA GLU A 141 20.79 33.86 37.73
C GLU A 141 20.21 34.73 36.61
N ASP A 142 20.85 35.86 36.28
CA ASP A 142 20.43 36.74 35.19
C ASP A 142 20.57 36.04 33.83
N ALA A 143 21.65 35.30 33.60
CA ALA A 143 21.85 34.52 32.38
C ALA A 143 20.77 33.44 32.20
N TYR A 144 20.45 32.70 33.28
CA TYR A 144 19.35 31.74 33.24
C TYR A 144 18.01 32.43 32.99
N ARG A 145 17.76 33.58 33.63
CA ARG A 145 16.50 34.32 33.48
C ARG A 145 16.30 34.83 32.06
N GLY A 146 17.36 35.27 31.41
CA GLY A 146 17.33 35.74 30.02
C GLY A 146 16.96 34.65 29.01
N ASP A 147 17.53 33.45 29.16
CA ASP A 147 17.44 32.40 28.14
C ASP A 147 16.36 31.34 28.43
N CYS A 148 16.10 31.08 29.72
CA CYS A 148 15.31 29.93 30.19
C CYS A 148 14.06 30.32 30.99
N GLY A 149 13.91 31.60 31.32
CA GLY A 149 12.80 32.11 32.14
C GLY A 149 13.08 32.06 33.65
N PRO A 150 12.06 32.19 34.50
CA PRO A 150 12.26 32.32 35.94
C PRO A 150 12.96 31.08 36.51
N VAL A 151 13.97 31.29 37.36
CA VAL A 151 14.68 30.21 38.06
C VAL A 151 13.65 29.44 38.89
N LYS A 152 13.51 28.14 38.60
CA LYS A 152 12.69 27.24 39.42
C LYS A 152 13.48 26.95 40.70
N ASN A 153 13.01 27.51 41.81
CA ASN A 153 13.52 27.26 43.16
C ASN A 153 13.22 25.83 43.61
#